data_AF-A0A0B4XN32-F1
#
_entry.id   AF-A0A0B4XN32-F1
#
_cell.length_a   1.000
_cell.length_b   1.000
_cell.length_c   1.000
_cell.angle_alpha   90.00
_cell.angle_beta   90.00
_cell.angle_gamma   90.00
#
_symmetry.space_group_name_H-M   'P 1'
#
loop_
_entity.id
_entity.type
_entity.pdbx_description
1 polymer ?
#
loop_
_entity_poly.entity_id
_entity_poly.type
_entity_poly.pdbx_seq_one_letter_code
_entity_poly.pdbx_strand_id
1 'polypeptide(L)' 'MIGNVFPWGKTGYTILEEGELDPTSHSLRIRHYLVADRQGETLPQRFPSLDVARAYIEELEASAART' A
#
# COMPACT_ATOMS: atom_id res chain seq x y z
N MET A 1 -8.42 9.34 4.45
CA MET A 1 -7.24 10.09 4.92
C MET A 1 -6.03 9.20 4.73
N ILE A 2 -4.93 9.74 4.20
CA ILE A 2 -3.67 8.98 4.10
C ILE A 2 -2.86 9.20 5.38
N GLY A 3 -2.47 8.10 6.02
CA GLY A 3 -1.62 8.08 7.21
C GLY A 3 -0.15 8.05 6.85
N ASN A 4 0.47 6.88 6.97
CA ASN A 4 1.85 6.67 6.56
C ASN A 4 1.97 6.19 5.11
N VAL A 5 3.14 6.43 4.53
CA VAL A 5 3.56 5.93 3.22
C VAL A 5 4.87 5.18 3.37
N PHE A 6 4.93 3.97 2.81
CA PHE A 6 6.10 3.09 2.91
C PHE A 6 6.63 2.76 1.51
N PRO A 7 7.90 3.03 1.18
CA PRO A 7 8.50 2.48 -0.03
C PRO A 7 8.64 0.96 0.12
N TRP A 8 8.34 0.20 -0.93
CA TRP A 8 8.51 -1.25 -0.94
C TRP A 8 8.90 -1.80 -2.31
N GLY A 9 9.51 -2.98 -2.30
CA GLY A 9 10.04 -3.61 -3.51
C GLY A 9 11.31 -2.94 -4.04
N LYS A 10 11.72 -3.33 -5.24
CA LYS A 10 12.92 -2.84 -5.93
C LYS A 10 12.60 -1.88 -7.07
N THR A 11 11.34 -1.84 -7.52
CA THR A 11 10.94 -1.15 -8.76
C THR A 11 10.15 0.15 -8.52
N GLY A 12 10.14 0.62 -7.27
CA GLY A 12 9.63 1.95 -6.90
C GLY A 12 8.16 1.99 -6.47
N TYR A 13 7.60 0.88 -5.97
CA TYR A 13 6.25 0.88 -5.41
C TYR A 13 6.20 1.55 -4.03
N THR A 14 5.03 2.09 -3.69
CA THR A 14 4.73 2.60 -2.36
C THR A 14 3.44 2.00 -1.82
N ILE A 15 3.40 1.78 -0.50
CA ILE A 15 2.22 1.31 0.21
C ILE A 15 1.69 2.46 1.06
N LEU A 16 0.40 2.77 0.94
CA LEU A 16 -0.25 3.88 1.65
C LEU A 16 -1.26 3.32 2.65
N GLU A 17 -1.24 3.83 3.87
CA GLU A 17 -2.32 3.60 4.83
C GLU A 17 -3.50 4.50 4.49
N GLU A 18 -4.65 3.90 4.18
CA GLU A 18 -5.91 4.64 4.06
C GLU A 18 -6.84 4.31 5.22
N GLY A 19 -7.30 5.37 5.88
CA GLY A 19 -8.17 5.25 7.04
C GLY A 19 -9.03 6.47 7.26
N GLU A 20 -9.65 6.46 8.43
CA GLU A 20 -10.50 7.53 8.93
C GLU A 20 -10.02 7.99 10.30
N LEU A 21 -10.18 9.28 10.59
CA LEU A 21 -9.86 9.83 11.89
C LEU A 21 -10.93 9.37 12.88
N ASP A 22 -10.51 8.76 13.98
CA ASP A 22 -11.41 8.45 15.09
C ASP A 22 -11.70 9.74 15.88
N PRO A 23 -12.97 10.18 15.98
CA PRO A 23 -13.31 11.45 16.63
C PRO A 23 -13.17 11.41 18.16
N THR A 24 -13.04 10.21 18.76
CA THR A 24 -12.89 10.06 20.21
C THR A 24 -11.43 9.99 20.60
N SER A 25 -10.64 9.17 19.90
CA SER A 25 -9.20 9.00 20.21
C SER A 25 -8.30 9.97 19.45
N HIS A 26 -8.84 10.70 18.47
CA HIS A 26 -8.10 11.54 17.51
C HIS A 26 -6.96 10.79 16.79
N SER A 27 -7.01 9.47 16.78
CA SER A 27 -6.03 8.61 16.13
C SER A 27 -6.54 8.18 14.77
N LEU A 28 -5.61 7.94 13.83
CA LEU A 28 -5.99 7.35 12.55
C LEU A 28 -6.36 5.87 12.76
N ARG A 29 -7.60 5.52 12.41
CA ARG A 29 -8.03 4.13 12.28
C ARG A 29 -7.79 3.67 10.85
N ILE A 30 -6.76 2.84 10.66
CA ILE A 30 -6.43 2.25 9.36
C ILE A 30 -7.56 1.30 8.95
N ARG A 31 -8.07 1.45 7.72
CA ARG A 31 -9.11 0.57 7.17
C ARG A 31 -8.53 -0.45 6.20
N HIS A 32 -7.57 -0.03 5.39
CA HIS A 32 -6.88 -0.87 4.42
C HIS A 32 -5.59 -0.17 3.95
N TYR A 33 -4.87 -0.87 3.09
CA TYR A 33 -3.66 -0.40 2.44
C TYR A 33 -3.89 -0.30 0.94
N LEU A 34 -3.31 0.71 0.33
CA LEU A 34 -3.26 0.91 -1.12
C LEU A 34 -1.82 0.71 -1.60
N VAL A 35 -1.65 0.34 -2.86
CA VAL A 35 -0.33 0.30 -3.51
C VAL A 35 -0.35 1.31 -4.64
N ALA A 36 0.66 2.17 -4.70
CA ALA A 36 0.91 3.03 -5.85
C ALA A 36 2.19 2.62 -6.57
N ASP A 37 2.17 2.72 -7.90
CA ASP A 37 3.31 2.41 -8.75
C ASP A 37 4.38 3.52 -8.72
N ARG A 38 5.45 3.33 -9.49
CA ARG A 38 6.58 4.27 -9.56
C ARG A 38 6.22 5.62 -10.19
N GLN A 39 5.08 5.72 -10.87
CA GLN A 39 4.52 6.96 -11.39
C GLN A 39 3.65 7.68 -10.35
N GLY A 40 3.35 7.01 -9.22
CA GLY A 40 2.48 7.52 -8.17
C GLY A 40 1.00 7.15 -8.40
N GLU A 41 0.70 6.33 -9.40
CA GLU A 41 -0.67 5.93 -9.70
C GLU A 41 -1.10 4.78 -8.79
N THR A 42 -2.24 4.95 -8.14
CA THR A 42 -2.77 3.94 -7.20
C THR A 42 -3.40 2.78 -7.97
N LEU A 43 -2.97 1.57 -7.64
CA LEU A 43 -3.56 0.34 -8.15
C LEU A 43 -4.98 0.17 -7.60
N PRO A 44 -5.91 -0.45 -8.36
CA PRO A 44 -7.32 -0.53 -7.96
C PRO A 44 -7.59 -1.42 -6.74
N GLN A 45 -6.66 -2.31 -6.39
CA GLN A 45 -6.78 -3.24 -5.28
C GLN A 45 -6.62 -2.55 -3.92
N ARG A 46 -7.36 -3.05 -2.93
CA ARG A 46 -7.24 -2.67 -1.52
C ARG A 46 -6.79 -3.89 -0.74
N PHE A 47 -5.82 -3.70 0.15
CA PHE A 47 -5.21 -4.78 0.91
C PHE A 47 -5.60 -4.67 2.39
N PRO A 48 -6.03 -5.76 3.04
CA PRO A 48 -6.50 -5.71 4.42
C PRO A 48 -5.36 -5.53 5.44
N SER A 49 -4.11 -5.80 5.06
CA SER A 49 -2.93 -5.61 5.91
C SER A 49 -1.70 -5.21 5.09
N LEU A 50 -0.72 -4.62 5.79
CA LEU A 50 0.56 -4.22 5.21
C LEU A 50 1.29 -5.41 4.59
N ASP A 51 1.31 -6.56 5.26
CA ASP A 51 2.03 -7.75 4.78
C ASP A 51 1.40 -8.33 3.51
N VAL A 52 0.07 -8.25 3.35
CA VAL A 52 -0.59 -8.68 2.11
C VAL A 52 -0.23 -7.73 0.95
N ALA A 53 -0.15 -6.42 1.20
CA ALA A 53 0.29 -5.45 0.19
C ALA A 53 1.75 -5.68 -0.23
N ARG A 54 2.64 -5.98 0.73
CA ARG A 54 4.05 -6.32 0.47
C ARG A 54 4.20 -7.56 -0.39
N ALA A 55 3.53 -8.65 -0.01
CA ALA A 55 3.55 -9.91 -0.74
C ALA A 55 3.04 -9.75 -2.18
N TYR A 56 2.01 -8.91 -2.38
CA TYR A 56 1.51 -8.60 -3.71
C TYR A 56 2.55 -7.89 -4.59
N ILE A 57 3.26 -6.89 -4.06
CA ILE A 57 4.35 -6.20 -4.78
C ILE A 57 5.47 -7.18 -5.13
N GLU A 58 5.85 -8.06 -4.20
CA GLU A 58 6.88 -9.07 -4.43
C GLU A 58 6.50 -10.03 -5.56
N GLU A 59 5.24 -10.48 -5.62
CA GLU A 59 4.77 -11.34 -6.71
C GLU A 59 4.71 -10.59 -8.06
N LEU A 60 4.30 -9.32 -8.07
CA LEU A 60 4.34 -8.48 -9.28
C LEU A 60 5.76 -8.35 -9.83
N GLU A 61 6.73 -8.06 -8.96
CA GLU A 61 8.13 -7.93 -9.36
C GLU A 61 8.72 -9.26 -9.82
N ALA A 62 8.41 -10.36 -9.12
CA ALA A 62 8.84 -11.69 -9.50
C ALA A 62 8.25 -12.10 -10.87
N SER A 63 6.99 -11.75 -11.14
CA SER A 63 6.34 -12.01 -12.43
C SER A 63 6.96 -11.20 -13.56
N ALA A 64 7.26 -9.92 -13.33
CA ALA A 64 7.92 -9.07 -14.30
C ALA A 64 9.34 -9.54 -14.64
N ALA A 65 10.09 -10.04 -13.66
CA ALA A 65 11.47 -10.53 -13.87
C ALA A 65 11.54 -11.86 -14.66
N ARG A 66 10.42 -12.58 -14.79
CA ARG A 66 10.34 -13.84 -15.55
C ARG A 66 9.99 -13.65 -17.02
N THR A 67 9.72 -12.41 -17.45
CA THR A 67 9.33 -12.05 -18.83
C THR A 67 10.47 -11.32 -19.52
#